data_AF-A0A841MYZ3-F1
#
_entry.id   AF-A0A841MYZ3-F1
#
_cell.length_a   1.000
_cell.length_b   1.000
_cell.length_c   1.000
_cell.angle_alpha   90.00
_cell.angle_beta   90.00
_cell.angle_gamma   90.00
#
_symmetry.space_group_name_H-M   'P 1'
#
loop_
_entity.id
_entity.type
_entity.pdbx_description
1 polymer ?
#
loop_
_entity_poly.entity_id
_entity_poly.type
_entity_poly.pdbx_seq_one_letter_code
_entity_poly.pdbx_strand_id
1 'polypeptide(L)'
;MKKTFIYSVIVLFSLTKINAQRNMNEQIKPSQEELQRFLSNIPKGEEKDFGFTDREQFKKASLGNPILMKSFNEKGEIITENRYRIPVIVRDKKVLFITTRLTEGNLEIVDMGGSILAREIGKYEASGIKVYNIMRLYNANIDFVQINDTENEKEAKYYPLSSAVQKLTDEKSSKEYYSAEDLRNIYKNTPKNNN
;
A
#
# COMPACT_ATOMS: atom_id res chain seq x y z
N MET A 1 -46.29 31.45 -2.07
CA MET A 1 -45.04 31.47 -2.87
C MET A 1 -43.86 31.15 -1.97
N LYS A 2 -42.89 30.37 -2.51
CA LYS A 2 -41.50 30.14 -2.04
C LYS A 2 -41.26 29.17 -0.86
N LYS A 3 -41.17 27.88 -1.19
CA LYS A 3 -40.30 26.91 -0.50
C LYS A 3 -39.17 26.52 -1.46
N THR A 4 -38.05 27.23 -1.41
CA THR A 4 -36.90 26.92 -2.27
C THR A 4 -35.63 27.42 -1.60
N PHE A 5 -35.15 26.78 -0.52
CA PHE A 5 -33.82 27.12 0.01
C PHE A 5 -33.26 26.12 1.04
N ILE A 6 -33.19 24.80 0.74
CA ILE A 6 -32.48 23.85 1.64
C ILE A 6 -31.53 22.88 0.90
N TYR A 7 -31.54 22.80 -0.43
CA TYR A 7 -30.71 21.81 -1.15
C TYR A 7 -29.25 22.24 -1.44
N SER A 8 -28.86 23.50 -1.24
CA SER A 8 -27.53 23.99 -1.67
C SER A 8 -26.39 23.80 -0.65
N VAL A 9 -26.68 23.54 0.63
CA VAL A 9 -25.63 23.44 1.67
C VAL A 9 -25.01 22.03 1.73
N ILE A 10 -25.77 20.98 1.40
CA ILE A 10 -25.27 19.59 1.46
C ILE A 10 -24.26 19.31 0.33
N VAL A 11 -24.41 19.94 -0.85
CA VAL A 11 -23.51 19.74 -1.99
C VAL A 11 -22.11 20.33 -1.75
N LEU A 12 -22.01 21.42 -0.97
CA LEU A 12 -20.72 22.06 -0.65
C LEU A 12 -19.84 21.20 0.26
N PHE A 13 -20.40 20.45 1.21
CA PHE A 13 -19.62 19.59 2.11
C PHE A 13 -19.06 18.34 1.44
N SER A 14 -19.73 17.81 0.42
CA SER A 14 -19.21 16.71 -0.39
C SER A 14 -18.01 17.12 -1.25
N LEU A 15 -18.01 18.34 -1.80
CA LEU A 15 -16.94 18.81 -2.68
C LEU A 15 -15.63 19.12 -1.93
N THR A 16 -15.70 19.61 -0.69
CA THR A 16 -14.52 19.90 0.12
C THR A 16 -13.78 18.64 0.56
N LYS A 17 -14.50 17.57 0.90
CA LYS A 17 -13.90 16.27 1.25
C LYS A 17 -13.13 15.66 0.06
N ILE A 18 -13.69 15.76 -1.15
CA ILE A 18 -13.04 15.26 -2.37
C ILE A 18 -11.74 16.03 -2.66
N ASN A 19 -11.76 17.37 -2.52
CA ASN A 19 -10.56 18.19 -2.73
C ASN A 19 -9.47 17.98 -1.67
N ALA A 20 -9.84 17.82 -0.39
CA ALA A 20 -8.88 17.57 0.69
C ALA A 20 -8.15 16.22 0.50
N GLN A 21 -8.89 15.17 0.14
CA GLN A 21 -8.32 13.84 -0.08
C GLN A 21 -7.44 13.78 -1.34
N ARG A 22 -7.79 14.54 -2.40
CA ARG A 22 -6.95 14.69 -3.59
C ARG A 22 -5.63 15.39 -3.28
N ASN A 23 -5.67 16.48 -2.50
CA ASN A 23 -4.48 17.24 -2.13
C ASN A 23 -3.50 16.42 -1.26
N MET A 24 -3.98 15.61 -0.32
CA MET A 24 -3.09 14.73 0.46
C MET A 24 -2.44 13.64 -0.40
N ASN A 25 -3.18 13.03 -1.33
CA ASN A 25 -2.63 11.99 -2.20
C ASN A 25 -1.59 12.52 -3.21
N GLU A 26 -1.69 13.78 -3.62
CA GLU A 26 -0.68 14.46 -4.44
C GLU A 26 0.53 14.88 -3.61
N GLN A 27 0.35 15.30 -2.35
CA GLN A 27 1.45 15.64 -1.43
C GLN A 27 2.30 14.43 -1.00
N ILE A 28 1.75 13.21 -1.07
CA ILE A 28 2.43 11.98 -0.64
C ILE A 28 3.06 11.24 -1.84
N LYS A 29 3.29 11.92 -2.97
CA LYS A 29 4.04 11.36 -4.10
C LYS A 29 5.37 12.09 -4.29
N PRO A 30 6.49 11.36 -4.46
CA PRO A 30 7.71 11.99 -4.92
C PRO A 30 7.51 12.57 -6.33
N SER A 31 8.38 13.50 -6.70
CA SER A 31 8.41 14.05 -8.04
C SER A 31 8.81 13.01 -9.07
N GLN A 32 8.46 13.27 -10.34
CA GLN A 32 8.90 12.44 -11.46
C GLN A 32 10.43 12.41 -11.58
N GLU A 33 11.10 13.52 -11.26
CA GLU A 33 12.57 13.62 -11.30
C GLU A 33 13.23 12.73 -10.24
N GLU A 34 12.69 12.70 -9.02
CA GLU A 34 13.14 11.80 -7.96
C GLU A 34 12.94 10.34 -8.34
N LEU A 35 11.78 9.98 -8.92
CA LEU A 35 11.58 8.64 -9.48
C LEU A 35 12.69 8.28 -10.47
N GLN A 36 12.98 9.14 -11.45
CA GLN A 36 14.01 8.85 -12.46
C GLN A 36 15.40 8.69 -11.85
N ARG A 37 15.76 9.52 -10.85
CA ARG A 37 17.02 9.39 -10.11
C ARG A 37 17.09 8.02 -9.43
N PHE A 38 16.02 7.60 -8.77
CA PHE A 38 15.96 6.31 -8.08
C PHE A 38 16.01 5.13 -9.04
N LEU A 39 15.28 5.17 -10.16
CA LEU A 39 15.34 4.11 -11.18
C LEU A 39 16.74 3.99 -11.77
N SER A 40 17.47 5.10 -11.91
CA SER A 40 18.85 5.10 -12.43
C SER A 40 19.84 4.36 -11.53
N ASN A 41 19.49 4.10 -10.25
CA ASN A 41 20.31 3.29 -9.35
C ASN A 41 20.21 1.78 -9.60
N ILE A 42 19.23 1.32 -10.39
CA ILE A 42 19.12 -0.09 -10.75
C ILE A 42 20.33 -0.47 -11.65
N PRO A 43 21.13 -1.49 -11.32
CA PRO A 43 22.25 -1.92 -12.16
C PRO A 43 21.82 -2.35 -13.56
N LYS A 44 22.69 -2.15 -14.55
CA LYS A 44 22.39 -2.52 -15.95
C LYS A 44 22.40 -4.03 -16.09
N GLY A 45 21.30 -4.59 -16.62
CA GLY A 45 21.08 -6.04 -16.70
C GLY A 45 20.16 -6.59 -15.61
N GLU A 46 19.88 -5.82 -14.55
CA GLU A 46 19.02 -6.24 -13.44
C GLU A 46 17.58 -5.71 -13.55
N GLU A 47 17.21 -5.10 -14.68
CA GLU A 47 15.90 -4.45 -14.85
C GLU A 47 14.73 -5.42 -14.58
N LYS A 48 14.90 -6.70 -14.92
CA LYS A 48 13.90 -7.76 -14.72
C LYS A 48 13.64 -8.10 -13.26
N ASP A 49 14.64 -8.00 -12.39
CA ASP A 49 14.50 -8.27 -10.96
C ASP A 49 13.60 -7.23 -10.29
N PHE A 50 13.63 -6.01 -10.83
CA PHE A 50 12.76 -4.89 -10.46
C PHE A 50 11.44 -4.88 -11.25
N GLY A 51 11.15 -5.89 -12.06
CA GLY A 51 9.88 -6.04 -12.77
C GLY A 51 9.76 -5.30 -14.09
N PHE A 52 10.85 -4.70 -14.60
CA PHE A 52 10.90 -4.08 -15.92
C PHE A 52 11.34 -5.09 -16.99
N THR A 53 10.93 -4.88 -18.24
CA THR A 53 11.43 -5.69 -19.36
C THR A 53 12.81 -5.25 -19.83
N ASP A 54 13.05 -3.95 -19.76
CA ASP A 54 14.24 -3.27 -20.29
C ASP A 54 14.35 -1.87 -19.69
N ARG A 55 15.51 -1.23 -19.90
CA ARG A 55 15.83 0.10 -19.40
C ARG A 55 14.97 1.21 -20.03
N GLU A 56 14.48 1.02 -21.25
CA GLU A 56 13.66 2.03 -21.94
C GLU A 56 12.29 2.21 -21.28
N GLN A 57 11.84 1.23 -20.49
CA GLN A 57 10.64 1.37 -19.66
C GLN A 57 10.77 2.44 -18.58
N PHE A 58 11.98 2.81 -18.15
CA PHE A 58 12.17 3.78 -17.07
C PHE A 58 11.64 5.16 -17.47
N LYS A 59 11.86 5.54 -18.74
CA LYS A 59 11.35 6.79 -19.33
C LYS A 59 9.82 6.85 -19.38
N LYS A 60 9.15 5.69 -19.31
CA LYS A 60 7.69 5.54 -19.38
C LYS A 60 7.09 5.26 -18.00
N ALA A 61 7.93 5.15 -16.97
CA ALA A 61 7.50 4.88 -15.61
C ALA A 61 6.81 6.11 -15.01
N SER A 62 5.71 5.90 -14.32
CA SER A 62 4.99 6.91 -13.57
C SER A 62 4.64 6.40 -12.17
N LEU A 63 4.21 7.30 -11.29
CA LEU A 63 3.79 6.95 -9.93
C LEU A 63 2.27 6.77 -9.87
N GLY A 64 1.84 5.62 -9.36
CA GLY A 64 0.45 5.37 -9.01
C GLY A 64 0.06 5.99 -7.68
N ASN A 65 -1.04 5.53 -7.10
CA ASN A 65 -1.55 6.07 -5.84
C ASN A 65 -0.82 5.48 -4.63
N PRO A 66 -0.50 6.29 -3.61
CA PRO A 66 0.15 5.79 -2.41
C PRO A 66 -0.77 4.82 -1.66
N ILE A 67 -0.20 3.74 -1.16
CA ILE A 67 -0.88 2.77 -0.31
C ILE A 67 -0.26 2.87 1.08
N LEU A 68 -1.11 3.11 2.08
CA LEU A 68 -0.67 3.25 3.46
C LEU A 68 -0.19 1.92 4.03
N MET A 69 0.90 1.95 4.79
CA MET A 69 1.40 0.80 5.54
C MET A 69 0.84 0.81 6.97
N LYS A 70 0.41 -0.37 7.43
CA LYS A 70 0.07 -0.64 8.83
C LYS A 70 0.89 -1.82 9.34
N SER A 71 1.13 -1.85 10.64
CA SER A 71 1.81 -2.96 11.32
C SER A 71 1.39 -3.03 12.79
N PHE A 72 1.92 -4.02 13.52
CA PHE A 72 1.78 -4.09 14.97
C PHE A 72 2.96 -3.43 15.67
N ASN A 73 2.66 -2.62 16.69
CA ASN A 73 3.66 -2.17 17.64
C ASN A 73 4.03 -3.29 18.63
N GLU A 74 4.97 -3.02 19.54
CA GLU A 74 5.44 -4.00 20.53
C GLU A 74 4.34 -4.50 21.49
N LYS A 75 3.26 -3.73 21.67
CA LYS A 75 2.10 -4.09 22.49
C LYS A 75 1.08 -4.95 21.71
N GLY A 76 1.28 -5.15 20.42
CA GLY A 76 0.32 -5.85 19.55
C GLY A 76 -0.88 -4.99 19.16
N GLU A 77 -0.75 -3.67 19.21
CA GLU A 77 -1.75 -2.72 18.70
C GLU A 77 -1.42 -2.40 17.24
N ILE A 78 -2.45 -2.26 16.40
CA ILE A 78 -2.27 -1.83 15.02
C ILE A 78 -1.88 -0.35 15.04
N ILE A 79 -0.80 -0.04 14.33
CA ILE A 79 -0.36 1.33 14.11
C ILE A 79 -0.33 1.62 12.61
N THR A 80 -0.72 2.84 12.28
CA THR A 80 -0.43 3.41 10.98
C THR A 80 1.03 3.82 10.95
N GLU A 81 1.77 3.36 9.95
CA GLU A 81 3.13 3.82 9.74
C GLU A 81 3.12 5.16 9.02
N ASN A 82 4.08 6.02 9.33
CA ASN A 82 4.41 7.18 8.49
C ASN A 82 5.14 6.74 7.21
N ARG A 83 4.74 5.61 6.63
CA ARG A 83 5.33 5.00 5.44
C ARG A 83 4.25 4.66 4.42
N TYR A 84 4.57 4.91 3.16
CA TYR A 84 3.69 4.63 2.04
C TYR A 84 4.42 3.79 1.01
N ARG A 85 3.68 2.86 0.40
CA ARG A 85 4.13 2.12 -0.79
C ARG A 85 3.49 2.76 -2.00
N ILE A 86 4.30 3.33 -2.88
CA ILE A 86 3.85 4.02 -4.09
C ILE A 86 4.21 3.15 -5.28
N PRO A 87 3.22 2.62 -6.01
CA PRO A 87 3.51 1.72 -7.12
C PRO A 87 4.12 2.51 -8.28
N VAL A 88 5.18 1.97 -8.86
CA VAL A 88 5.68 2.42 -10.15
C VAL A 88 4.88 1.70 -11.23
N ILE A 89 4.34 2.48 -12.17
CA ILE A 89 3.45 2.03 -13.23
C ILE A 89 4.17 2.16 -14.57
N VAL A 90 4.12 1.09 -15.38
CA VAL A 90 4.53 1.10 -16.78
C VAL A 90 3.40 0.48 -17.59
N ARG A 91 2.84 1.24 -18.55
CA ARG A 91 1.71 0.77 -19.40
C ARG A 91 0.58 0.18 -18.55
N ASP A 92 0.12 0.93 -17.55
CA ASP A 92 -0.96 0.57 -16.63
C ASP A 92 -0.70 -0.66 -15.73
N LYS A 93 0.53 -1.19 -15.74
CA LYS A 93 0.94 -2.30 -14.87
C LYS A 93 1.84 -1.81 -13.76
N LYS A 94 1.56 -2.24 -12.53
CA LYS A 94 2.44 -2.04 -11.38
C LYS A 94 3.65 -2.97 -11.50
N VAL A 95 4.86 -2.40 -11.58
CA VAL A 95 6.10 -3.17 -11.77
C VAL A 95 6.89 -3.35 -10.47
N LEU A 96 6.90 -2.32 -9.61
CA LEU A 96 7.52 -2.33 -8.29
C LEU A 96 6.88 -1.29 -7.38
N PHE A 97 7.29 -1.28 -6.10
CA PHE A 97 6.97 -0.23 -5.15
C PHE A 97 8.20 0.60 -4.78
N ILE A 98 7.98 1.91 -4.68
CA ILE A 98 8.83 2.82 -3.94
C ILE A 98 8.26 2.96 -2.54
N THR A 99 9.12 2.88 -1.53
CA THR A 99 8.73 3.17 -0.15
C THR A 99 9.10 4.60 0.17
N THR A 100 8.12 5.39 0.58
CA THR A 100 8.35 6.73 1.11
C THR A 100 8.10 6.77 2.60
N ARG A 101 8.77 7.70 3.29
CA ARG A 101 8.56 8.02 4.69
C ARG A 101 8.26 9.51 4.82
N LEU A 102 7.24 9.85 5.59
CA LEU A 102 6.94 11.24 5.93
C LEU A 102 7.67 11.60 7.23
N THR A 103 8.62 12.53 7.14
CA THR A 103 9.43 12.99 8.28
C THR A 103 9.39 14.52 8.31
N GLU A 104 8.87 15.10 9.40
CA GLU A 104 8.78 16.56 9.60
C GLU A 104 8.08 17.30 8.43
N GLY A 105 7.09 16.66 7.81
CA GLY A 105 6.35 17.21 6.67
C GLY A 105 7.03 17.02 5.31
N ASN A 106 8.24 16.48 5.27
CA ASN A 106 8.95 16.15 4.03
C ASN A 106 8.80 14.66 3.71
N LEU A 107 8.50 14.37 2.45
CA LEU A 107 8.41 13.01 1.94
C LEU A 107 9.76 12.58 1.39
N GLU A 108 10.34 11.52 1.95
CA GLU A 108 11.61 10.96 1.49
C GLU A 108 11.39 9.56 0.92
N ILE A 109 12.01 9.25 -0.21
CA ILE A 109 12.10 7.87 -0.69
C ILE A 109 13.19 7.15 0.12
N VAL A 110 12.80 6.10 0.84
CA VAL A 110 13.70 5.36 1.73
C VAL A 110 14.08 3.97 1.23
N ASP A 111 13.34 3.43 0.25
CA ASP A 111 13.57 2.08 -0.28
C ASP A 111 12.87 1.90 -1.64
N MET A 112 13.34 0.93 -2.44
CA MET A 112 12.72 0.49 -3.69
C MET A 112 12.75 -1.03 -3.80
N GLY A 113 11.61 -1.64 -4.13
CA GLY A 113 11.54 -3.07 -4.35
C GLY A 113 10.11 -3.59 -4.42
N GLY A 114 9.89 -4.83 -3.95
CA GLY A 114 8.55 -5.40 -3.85
C GLY A 114 7.85 -5.62 -5.19
N SER A 115 8.59 -6.00 -6.24
CA SER A 115 8.04 -6.27 -7.57
C SER A 115 6.97 -7.37 -7.56
N ILE A 116 7.16 -8.42 -6.76
CA ILE A 116 6.17 -9.48 -6.55
C ILE A 116 4.89 -8.91 -5.94
N LEU A 117 5.01 -8.16 -4.85
CA LEU A 117 3.90 -7.52 -4.15
C LEU A 117 3.14 -6.54 -5.05
N ALA A 118 3.86 -5.74 -5.84
CA ALA A 118 3.29 -4.78 -6.78
C ALA A 118 2.43 -5.48 -7.85
N ARG A 119 2.92 -6.59 -8.41
CA ARG A 119 2.16 -7.39 -9.37
C ARG A 119 0.93 -8.02 -8.73
N GLU A 120 1.04 -8.52 -7.50
CA GLU A 120 -0.07 -9.14 -6.79
C GLU A 120 -1.20 -8.13 -6.51
N ILE A 121 -0.87 -6.98 -5.94
CA ILE A 121 -1.82 -5.87 -5.74
C ILE A 121 -2.39 -5.37 -7.07
N GLY A 122 -1.57 -5.33 -8.11
CA GLY A 122 -2.01 -5.00 -9.47
C GLY A 122 -3.14 -5.90 -9.98
N LYS A 123 -3.16 -7.19 -9.60
CA LYS A 123 -4.24 -8.12 -9.97
C LYS A 123 -5.56 -7.79 -9.29
N TYR A 124 -5.54 -7.46 -8.00
CA TYR A 124 -6.74 -7.03 -7.27
C TYR A 124 -7.39 -5.81 -7.95
N GLU A 125 -6.58 -4.78 -8.22
CA GLU A 125 -7.09 -3.55 -8.84
C GLU A 125 -7.55 -3.76 -10.30
N ALA A 126 -6.89 -4.62 -11.05
CA ALA A 126 -7.34 -5.00 -12.40
C ALA A 126 -8.71 -5.71 -12.39
N SER A 127 -9.06 -6.36 -11.28
CA SER A 127 -10.40 -6.93 -11.04
C SER A 127 -11.39 -5.93 -10.44
N GLY A 128 -11.04 -4.64 -10.36
CA GLY A 128 -11.89 -3.59 -9.79
C GLY A 128 -11.88 -3.52 -8.26
N ILE A 129 -11.01 -4.28 -7.60
CA ILE A 129 -10.91 -4.30 -6.13
C ILE A 129 -9.90 -3.23 -5.70
N LYS A 130 -10.37 -2.24 -4.94
CA LYS A 130 -9.52 -1.21 -4.37
C LYS A 130 -8.78 -1.75 -3.14
N VAL A 131 -7.47 -1.51 -3.09
CA VAL A 131 -6.64 -1.76 -1.90
C VAL A 131 -6.52 -0.48 -1.09
N TYR A 132 -6.83 -0.55 0.20
CA TYR A 132 -6.86 0.61 1.10
C TYR A 132 -5.57 0.76 1.90
N ASN A 133 -5.04 -0.35 2.41
CA ASN A 133 -3.75 -0.38 3.10
C ASN A 133 -3.11 -1.77 2.97
N ILE A 134 -1.81 -1.81 3.26
CA ILE A 134 -1.03 -3.03 3.40
C ILE A 134 -0.73 -3.21 4.88
N MET A 135 -1.12 -4.36 5.44
CA MET A 135 -0.78 -4.76 6.79
C MET A 135 0.43 -5.69 6.76
N ARG A 136 1.54 -5.26 7.35
CA ARG A 136 2.78 -6.05 7.43
C ARG A 136 3.03 -6.56 8.83
N LEU A 137 3.27 -7.87 8.96
CA LEU A 137 3.74 -8.49 10.19
C LEU A 137 5.24 -8.70 10.06
N TYR A 138 6.04 -7.73 10.53
CA TYR A 138 7.49 -7.72 10.34
C TYR A 138 8.20 -8.94 10.93
N ASN A 139 7.78 -9.42 12.10
CA ASN A 139 8.37 -10.60 12.75
C ASN A 139 8.20 -11.87 11.92
N ALA A 140 7.09 -11.98 11.19
CA ALA A 140 6.82 -13.08 10.28
C ALA A 140 7.30 -12.82 8.85
N ASN A 141 7.62 -11.58 8.49
CA ASN A 141 7.87 -11.14 7.12
C ASN A 141 6.75 -11.54 6.14
N ILE A 142 5.50 -11.34 6.57
CA ILE A 142 4.31 -11.62 5.77
C ILE A 142 3.46 -10.35 5.63
N ASP A 143 2.75 -10.25 4.51
CA ASP A 143 1.94 -9.10 4.15
C ASP A 143 0.48 -9.52 3.88
N PHE A 144 -0.43 -8.60 4.18
CA PHE A 144 -1.86 -8.70 3.88
C PHE A 144 -2.34 -7.38 3.27
N VAL A 145 -3.46 -7.43 2.56
CA VAL A 145 -4.15 -6.24 2.07
C VAL A 145 -5.52 -6.08 2.71
N GLN A 146 -5.88 -4.84 3.04
CA GLN A 146 -7.25 -4.49 3.39
C GLN A 146 -7.96 -3.98 2.14
N ILE A 147 -9.06 -4.64 1.77
CA ILE A 147 -9.85 -4.28 0.58
C ILE A 147 -11.21 -3.66 0.92
N ASN A 148 -11.62 -3.68 2.20
CA ASN A 148 -12.82 -3.00 2.65
C ASN A 148 -12.50 -1.61 3.21
N ASP A 149 -13.34 -0.63 2.89
CA ASP A 149 -13.21 0.76 3.33
C ASP A 149 -13.68 0.92 4.77
N THR A 150 -12.82 0.63 5.74
CA THR A 150 -13.15 0.86 7.15
C THR A 150 -11.90 1.22 7.95
N GLU A 151 -12.05 2.19 8.84
CA GLU A 151 -11.06 2.51 9.86
C GLU A 151 -11.32 1.72 11.15
N ASN A 152 -12.49 1.08 11.29
CA ASN A 152 -12.81 0.24 12.43
C ASN A 152 -12.09 -1.11 12.32
N GLU A 153 -11.08 -1.31 13.17
CA GLU A 153 -10.28 -2.54 13.21
C GLU A 153 -11.11 -3.82 13.40
N LYS A 154 -12.25 -3.73 14.10
CA LYS A 154 -13.14 -4.88 14.33
C LYS A 154 -13.88 -5.32 13.06
N GLU A 155 -14.03 -4.41 12.10
CA GLU A 155 -14.71 -4.66 10.83
C GLU A 155 -13.71 -4.87 9.68
N ALA A 156 -12.44 -4.53 9.89
CA ALA A 156 -11.39 -4.67 8.90
C ALA A 156 -11.17 -6.15 8.52
N LYS A 157 -11.08 -6.42 7.21
CA LYS A 157 -10.78 -7.74 6.67
C LYS A 157 -9.47 -7.68 5.91
N TYR A 158 -8.53 -8.53 6.33
CA TYR A 158 -7.20 -8.62 5.78
C TYR A 158 -7.04 -9.87 4.95
N TYR A 159 -6.80 -9.71 3.66
CA TYR A 159 -6.63 -10.80 2.72
C TYR A 159 -5.15 -11.14 2.61
N PRO A 160 -4.76 -12.41 2.77
CA PRO A 160 -3.36 -12.81 2.73
C PRO A 160 -2.81 -12.60 1.33
N LEU A 161 -1.62 -12.00 1.27
CA LEU A 161 -0.82 -11.96 0.05
C LEU A 161 0.05 -13.21 -0.03
N SER A 162 0.74 -13.41 -1.14
CA SER A 162 1.51 -14.62 -1.43
C SER A 162 2.53 -14.94 -0.33
N SER A 163 3.14 -13.92 0.29
CA SER A 163 4.06 -14.11 1.43
C SER A 163 3.35 -14.71 2.66
N ALA A 164 2.15 -14.25 2.98
CA ALA A 164 1.33 -14.80 4.05
C ALA A 164 0.79 -16.19 3.69
N VAL A 165 0.27 -16.36 2.46
CA VAL A 165 -0.24 -17.66 2.00
C VAL A 165 0.82 -18.73 2.16
N GLN A 166 2.02 -18.52 1.58
CA GLN A 166 3.11 -19.49 1.65
C GLN A 166 3.47 -19.89 3.08
N LYS A 167 3.51 -18.92 4.00
CA LYS A 167 3.94 -19.16 5.38
C LYS A 167 2.85 -19.75 6.27
N LEU A 168 1.58 -19.43 6.02
CA LEU A 168 0.45 -19.86 6.85
C LEU A 168 -0.22 -21.14 6.37
N THR A 169 -0.07 -21.52 5.09
CA THR A 169 -0.60 -22.79 4.59
C THR A 169 0.09 -24.00 5.20
N ASP A 170 1.35 -23.87 5.60
CA ASP A 170 2.09 -24.93 6.29
C ASP A 170 1.52 -25.21 7.71
N GLU A 171 0.73 -24.29 8.27
CA GLU A 171 0.15 -24.36 9.61
C GLU A 171 -1.34 -24.77 9.66
N LYS A 172 -1.90 -25.33 8.56
CA LYS A 172 -3.29 -25.83 8.46
C LYS A 172 -4.42 -24.79 8.67
N SER A 173 -4.16 -23.48 8.52
CA SER A 173 -5.21 -22.45 8.71
C SER A 173 -5.33 -21.47 7.55
N SER A 174 -5.47 -21.94 6.29
CA SER A 174 -5.76 -21.01 5.19
C SER A 174 -7.19 -20.48 5.32
N LYS A 175 -7.31 -19.22 5.76
CA LYS A 175 -8.56 -18.47 5.72
C LYS A 175 -8.56 -17.60 4.46
N GLU A 176 -9.74 -17.34 3.92
CA GLU A 176 -9.89 -16.36 2.83
C GLU A 176 -9.49 -14.96 3.29
N TYR A 177 -9.85 -14.60 4.52
CA TYR A 177 -9.45 -13.36 5.18
C TYR A 177 -9.22 -13.57 6.68
N TYR A 178 -8.55 -12.59 7.28
CA TYR A 178 -8.18 -12.53 8.69
C TYR A 178 -8.75 -11.26 9.29
N SER A 179 -9.24 -11.35 10.52
CA SER A 179 -9.57 -10.19 11.35
C SER A 179 -8.31 -9.58 11.97
N ALA A 180 -8.42 -8.36 12.52
CA ALA A 180 -7.33 -7.77 13.31
C ALA A 180 -6.89 -8.67 14.48
N GLU A 181 -7.83 -9.39 15.11
CA GLU A 181 -7.54 -10.30 16.21
C GLU A 181 -6.80 -11.56 15.73
N ASP A 182 -7.17 -12.13 14.58
CA ASP A 182 -6.42 -13.24 13.98
C ASP A 182 -4.97 -12.82 13.72
N LEU A 183 -4.77 -11.65 13.11
CA LEU A 183 -3.42 -11.14 12.82
C LEU A 183 -2.63 -10.85 14.09
N ARG A 184 -3.28 -10.35 15.15
CA ARG A 184 -2.65 -10.13 16.46
C ARG A 184 -2.17 -11.44 17.07
N ASN A 185 -2.97 -12.51 16.95
CA ASN A 185 -2.58 -13.85 17.42
C ASN A 185 -1.39 -14.40 16.63
N ILE A 186 -1.38 -14.25 15.29
CA ILE A 186 -0.22 -14.61 14.46
C ILE A 186 1.01 -13.81 14.88
N TYR A 187 0.87 -12.50 15.07
CA TYR A 187 1.96 -11.62 15.48
C TYR A 187 2.54 -12.02 16.85
N LYS A 188 1.70 -12.35 17.85
CA LYS A 188 2.18 -12.75 19.18
C LYS A 188 2.84 -14.13 19.21
N ASN A 189 2.37 -15.05 18.38
CA ASN A 189 2.85 -16.44 18.35
C ASN A 189 4.04 -16.66 17.42
N THR A 190 4.31 -15.73 16.50
CA THR A 190 5.50 -15.82 15.65
C THR A 190 6.73 -15.34 16.42
N PRO A 191 7.80 -16.16 16.53
CA PRO A 191 9.05 -15.75 17.15
C PRO A 191 9.56 -14.44 16.54
N LYS A 192 10.04 -13.52 17.39
CA LYS A 192 10.69 -12.30 16.90
C LYS A 192 11.98 -12.73 16.20
N ASN A 193 12.07 -12.53 14.88
CA ASN A 193 13.34 -12.64 14.17
C ASN A 193 14.26 -11.52 14.68
N ASN A 194 15.33 -11.90 15.40
CA ASN A 194 16.41 -11.00 15.78
C ASN A 194 17.27 -10.74 14.54
N ASN A 195 16.86 -9.76 13.71
CA ASN A 195 17.70 -9.20 12.65
C ASN A 195 18.24 -7.85 13.11
#